data_AF-A0A382J9G9-F1
#
_entry.id   AF-A0A382J9G9-F1
#
_cell.length_a   1.000
_cell.length_b   1.000
_cell.length_c   1.000
_cell.angle_alpha   90.00
_cell.angle_beta   90.00
_cell.angle_gamma   90.00
#
_symmetry.space_group_name_H-M   'P 1'
#
loop_
_entity.id
_entity.type
_entity.pdbx_description
1 polymer ?
#
loop_
_entity_poly.entity_id
_entity_poly.type
_entity_poly.pdbx_seq_one_letter_code
_entity_poly.pdbx_strand_id
1 'polypeptide(L)' 'MKKLLLLLFSILFLSSPSVFAKDISDFEIEGMSIGDSLLDYFSEEEINNASETPYPSSDKYKQISFKA' A
#
# COMPACT_ATOMS: atom_id res chain seq x y z
N MET A 1 -34.87 20.40 0.72
CA MET A 1 -34.31 19.02 0.74
C MET A 1 -32.99 18.89 -0.03
N LYS A 2 -32.89 19.28 -1.31
CA LYS A 2 -31.66 19.09 -2.11
C LYS A 2 -30.42 19.82 -1.59
N LYS A 3 -30.55 21.07 -1.10
CA LYS A 3 -29.43 21.85 -0.53
C LYS A 3 -28.87 21.25 0.75
N LEU A 4 -29.74 20.64 1.57
CA LEU A 4 -29.34 19.94 2.79
C LEU A 4 -28.56 18.68 2.47
N LEU A 5 -29.01 17.91 1.47
CA LEU A 5 -28.30 16.73 1.00
C LEU A 5 -26.90 17.07 0.48
N LEU A 6 -26.79 18.18 -0.26
CA LEU A 6 -25.53 18.66 -0.83
C LEU A 6 -24.57 19.16 0.26
N LEU A 7 -25.08 19.84 1.28
CA LEU A 7 -24.32 20.23 2.48
C LEU A 7 -23.81 18.99 3.24
N LEU A 8 -24.68 18.01 3.47
CA LEU A 8 -24.35 16.79 4.20
C LEU A 8 -23.28 15.97 3.45
N PHE A 9 -23.42 15.87 2.13
CA PHE A 9 -22.45 15.24 1.25
C PHE A 9 -21.08 15.96 1.29
N SER A 10 -21.10 17.30 1.26
CA SER A 10 -19.87 18.09 1.35
C SER A 10 -19.14 17.86 2.68
N ILE A 11 -19.87 17.79 3.80
CA ILE A 11 -19.28 17.56 5.12
C ILE A 11 -18.64 16.17 5.17
N LEU A 12 -19.32 15.12 4.70
CA LEU A 12 -18.79 13.76 4.69
C LEU A 12 -17.53 13.60 3.81
N PHE A 13 -17.45 14.33 2.69
CA PHE A 13 -16.25 14.34 1.84
C PHE A 13 -15.09 15.11 2.47
N LEU A 14 -15.37 16.27 3.09
CA LEU A 14 -14.35 17.09 3.76
C LEU A 14 -13.89 16.46 5.09
N SER A 15 -14.75 15.69 5.75
CA SER A 15 -14.46 14.96 6.98
C SER A 15 -14.05 13.52 6.73
N SER A 16 -13.76 13.13 5.49
CA SER A 16 -13.23 11.80 5.23
C SER A 16 -11.88 11.70 5.96
N PRO A 17 -11.73 10.82 6.96
CA PRO A 17 -10.44 10.60 7.63
C PRO A 17 -9.50 9.79 6.71
N SER A 18 -9.70 9.90 5.39
CA SER A 18 -9.05 9.05 4.40
C SER A 18 -7.57 9.36 4.43
N VAL A 19 -6.88 8.49 5.17
CA VAL A 19 -5.44 8.38 5.28
C VAL A 19 -4.80 9.42 6.20
N PHE A 20 -5.19 9.42 7.48
CA PHE A 20 -4.30 9.93 8.54
C PHE A 20 -3.31 8.84 8.91
N ALA A 21 -2.25 8.73 8.11
CA ALA A 21 -1.05 7.99 8.46
C ALA A 21 -0.01 9.02 8.96
N LYS A 22 0.56 8.76 10.14
CA LYS A 22 1.67 9.52 10.70
C LYS A 22 2.99 9.11 10.04
N ASP A 23 3.10 7.86 9.61
CA ASP A 23 4.25 7.30 8.89
C ASP A 23 3.81 6.36 7.75
N ILE A 24 4.69 6.08 6.79
CA ILE A 24 4.44 5.09 5.74
C ILE A 24 4.20 3.69 6.31
N SER A 25 4.68 3.42 7.52
CA SER A 25 4.42 2.16 8.22
C SER A 25 2.96 1.96 8.61
N ASP A 26 2.15 3.03 8.65
CA ASP A 26 0.71 2.93 8.96
C ASP A 26 -0.10 2.41 7.76
N PHE A 27 0.53 2.25 6.59
CA PHE A 27 -0.08 1.65 5.42
C PHE A 27 0.23 0.16 5.36
N GLU A 28 -0.81 -0.65 5.34
CA GLU A 28 -0.70 -2.10 5.22
C GLU A 28 -1.32 -2.60 3.91
N ILE A 29 -0.66 -3.55 3.26
CA ILE A 29 -1.20 -4.35 2.16
C ILE A 29 -1.26 -5.79 2.66
N GLU A 30 -2.47 -6.33 2.77
CA GLU A 30 -2.69 -7.70 3.28
C GLU A 30 -2.03 -7.97 4.65
N GLY A 31 -1.97 -6.95 5.51
CA GLY A 31 -1.35 -7.04 6.85
C GLY A 31 0.17 -6.89 6.86
N MET A 32 0.80 -6.59 5.73
CA MET A 32 2.21 -6.20 5.67
C MET A 32 2.33 -4.68 5.55
N SER A 33 3.05 -4.08 6.49
CA SER A 33 3.35 -2.65 6.43
C SER A 33 4.28 -2.31 5.26
N ILE A 34 4.00 -1.22 4.54
CA ILE A 34 4.84 -0.73 3.44
C ILE A 34 6.19 -0.21 3.93
N GLY A 35 6.23 0.31 5.17
CA GLY A 35 7.42 0.92 5.76
C GLY A 35 8.37 -0.06 6.46
N ASP A 36 7.89 -1.25 6.79
CA ASP A 36 8.65 -2.24 7.54
C ASP A 36 9.69 -2.94 6.65
N SER A 37 10.65 -3.60 7.31
CA SER A 37 11.63 -4.39 6.59
C SER A 37 10.96 -5.63 5.99
N LEU A 38 11.27 -5.93 4.72
CA LEU A 38 10.82 -7.18 4.11
C LEU A 38 11.33 -8.43 4.88
N LEU A 39 12.44 -8.28 5.61
CA LEU A 39 13.02 -9.32 6.46
C LEU A 39 12.15 -9.67 7.69
N ASP A 40 11.16 -8.85 8.02
CA ASP A 40 10.21 -9.16 9.09
C ASP A 40 9.18 -10.21 8.64
N TYR A 41 9.05 -10.44 7.32
CA TYR A 41 8.05 -11.33 6.71
C TYR A 41 8.68 -12.52 5.97
N PHE A 42 9.88 -12.35 5.41
CA PHE A 42 10.59 -13.39 4.64
C PHE A 42 12.05 -13.50 5.08
N SER A 43 12.62 -14.70 5.02
CA SER A 43 14.06 -14.89 5.23
C SER A 43 14.88 -14.31 4.08
N GLU A 44 16.13 -13.97 4.36
CA GLU A 44 17.08 -13.51 3.33
C GLU A 44 17.24 -14.54 2.19
N GLU A 45 17.23 -15.84 2.53
CA GLU A 45 17.30 -16.91 1.54
C GLU A 45 16.06 -16.91 0.62
N GLU A 46 14.86 -16.72 1.15
CA GLU A 46 13.63 -16.65 0.36
C GLU A 46 13.63 -15.43 -0.56
N ILE A 47 14.07 -14.27 -0.07
CA ILE A 47 14.17 -13.03 -0.85
C ILE A 47 15.14 -13.21 -2.02
N ASN A 48 16.32 -13.76 -1.76
CA ASN A 48 17.35 -13.96 -2.79
C ASN A 48 16.98 -15.05 -3.82
N ASN A 49 16.10 -15.98 -3.46
CA ASN A 49 15.60 -17.05 -4.36
C ASN A 49 14.22 -16.73 -4.98
N ALA A 50 13.66 -15.56 -4.72
CA ALA A 50 12.38 -15.15 -5.27
C ALA A 50 12.46 -14.96 -6.79
N SER A 51 11.33 -15.12 -7.47
CA SER A 51 11.27 -14.92 -8.92
C SER A 51 11.22 -13.44 -9.27
N GLU A 52 12.14 -12.98 -10.11
CA GLU A 52 12.19 -11.60 -10.60
C GLU A 52 11.63 -11.48 -12.02
N THR A 53 10.74 -10.52 -12.24
CA THR A 53 10.28 -10.13 -13.57
C THR A 53 10.55 -8.64 -13.82
N PRO A 54 11.03 -8.25 -15.02
CA PRO A 54 11.20 -6.83 -15.35
C PRO A 54 9.88 -6.07 -15.25
N TYR A 55 9.91 -4.84 -14.73
CA TYR A 55 8.72 -4.02 -14.67
C TYR A 55 8.34 -3.51 -16.08
N PRO A 56 7.09 -3.70 -16.56
CA PRO A 56 6.74 -3.47 -17.97
C PRO A 56 7.08 -2.07 -18.53
N SER A 57 7.09 -1.05 -17.68
CA SER A 57 7.26 0.35 -18.09
C SER A 57 8.58 0.98 -17.64
N SER A 58 9.50 0.21 -17.06
CA SER A 58 10.77 0.74 -16.56
C SER A 58 11.83 -0.33 -16.31
N ASP A 59 13.03 -0.13 -16.84
CA ASP A 59 14.19 -0.98 -16.54
C ASP A 59 14.78 -0.71 -15.14
N LYS A 60 14.32 0.35 -14.46
CA LYS A 60 14.76 0.69 -13.11
C LYS A 60 14.17 -0.25 -12.06
N TYR A 61 13.01 -0.83 -12.33
CA TYR A 61 12.25 -1.60 -11.35
C TYR A 61 12.07 -3.03 -11.82
N LYS A 62 11.96 -3.94 -10.83
CA LYS A 62 11.63 -5.34 -11.02
C LYS A 62 10.50 -5.69 -10.07
N GLN A 63 9.64 -6.60 -10.50
CA GLN A 63 8.66 -7.24 -9.63
C GLN A 63 9.27 -8.52 -9.07
N ILE A 64 9.15 -8.69 -7.76
CA ILE A 64 9.59 -9.88 -7.03
C ILE A 64 8.33 -10.68 -6.66
N SER A 65 8.34 -11.98 -6.94
CA SER A 65 7.25 -12.89 -6.56
C SER A 65 7.80 -14.08 -5.79
N PHE A 66 7.28 -14.29 -4.59
CA PHE A 66 7.57 -15.43 -3.73
C PHE A 66 6.73 -16.63 -4.17
N LYS A 67 7.31 -17.84 -4.11
CA LYS A 67 6.54 -19.06 -4.35
C LYS A 67 5.69 -19.35 -3.12
N ALA A 68 4.40 -19.62 -3.33
CA ALA A 68 3.50 -20.14 -2.31
C ALA A 68 3.72 -21.64 -2.08
#